data_AF-A0AAP4F6Z3-F1
#
_entry.id   AF-A0AAP4F6Z3-F1
#
_cell.length_a   1.000
_cell.length_b   1.000
_cell.length_c   1.000
_cell.angle_alpha   90.00
_cell.angle_beta   90.00
_cell.angle_gamma   90.00
#
_symmetry.space_group_name_H-M   'P 1'
#
loop_
_entity.id
_entity.type
_entity.pdbx_description
1 polymer ?
#
loop_
_entity_poly.entity_id
_entity_poly.type
_entity_poly.pdbx_seq_one_letter_code
_entity_poly.pdbx_strand_id
1 'polypeptide(L)'
;MTHFDDELTRQLADANPVRNPELTELERRRSEKHLQAILGDAHAGLGSDAGSGAGAGAGAGAGRGHRGRWLLGAAAAVSAIALGTGLLPSLFNGHETTATAEEILHTAGESSLHAADATDIAVTAQEYLERTDRLGEEFVSTAYEVSADGQVRTTTTQSNNAPVELQNVDRGLAVDPGQLQATGADVGSLRALADSVDDSTARGVLKLLLHPALSSEQQKALYELMASLDGNDLAGVEQSATDGDDEIVTVIRDVDQLSFSVIPATGQLVRVHGLVGPEITTDVAATAIVDCVHVTGLEGPEMISTACADNNYYVEDLEWENWGADTATATGTAWINDCDPLCADGEFETFPVRLTLDKREECGYNARIYSRMVLDYPENPERNEEFSIGCAQPDESA
;
A
#
# COMPACT_ATOMS: atom_id res chain seq x y z
N MET A 1 -47.81 -0.93 -12.33
CA MET A 1 -47.99 0.04 -13.43
C MET A 1 -48.03 1.43 -12.84
N THR A 2 -46.86 1.96 -12.54
CA THR A 2 -46.62 3.30 -12.01
C THR A 2 -46.07 4.11 -13.16
N HIS A 3 -46.82 5.14 -13.57
CA HIS A 3 -46.58 5.95 -14.75
C HIS A 3 -45.35 6.88 -14.62
N PHE A 4 -44.52 6.69 -13.58
CA PHE A 4 -43.36 7.52 -13.24
C PHE A 4 -42.04 6.99 -13.82
N ASP A 5 -41.97 5.71 -14.19
CA ASP A 5 -40.72 5.12 -14.70
C ASP A 5 -40.42 5.52 -16.14
N ASP A 6 -41.43 5.89 -16.93
CA ASP A 6 -41.25 6.08 -18.37
C ASP A 6 -40.75 7.49 -18.74
N GLU A 7 -41.10 8.51 -17.95
CA GLU A 7 -40.69 9.90 -18.21
C GLU A 7 -39.26 10.18 -17.74
N LEU A 8 -38.92 9.75 -16.53
CA LEU A 8 -37.57 9.91 -15.97
C LEU A 8 -36.55 9.12 -16.78
N THR A 9 -36.89 7.89 -17.16
CA THR A 9 -36.01 7.05 -17.99
C THR A 9 -35.84 7.64 -19.40
N ARG A 10 -36.89 8.26 -19.98
CA ARG A 10 -36.76 9.01 -21.24
C ARG A 10 -35.87 10.23 -21.11
N GLN A 11 -36.04 11.02 -20.06
CA GLN A 11 -35.23 12.23 -19.85
C GLN A 11 -33.75 11.89 -19.62
N LEU A 12 -33.47 10.78 -18.93
CA LEU A 12 -32.11 10.26 -18.76
C LEU A 12 -31.53 9.71 -20.07
N ALA A 13 -32.34 9.06 -20.91
CA ALA A 13 -31.90 8.58 -22.22
C ALA A 13 -31.67 9.72 -23.23
N ASP A 14 -32.51 10.75 -23.21
CA ASP A 14 -32.41 11.93 -24.08
C ASP A 14 -31.26 12.87 -23.65
N ALA A 15 -30.87 12.85 -22.37
CA ALA A 15 -29.71 13.57 -21.85
C ALA A 15 -28.38 12.86 -22.12
N ASN A 16 -28.40 11.61 -22.62
CA ASN A 16 -27.20 10.87 -22.99
C ASN A 16 -26.82 11.19 -24.47
N PRO A 17 -25.74 11.94 -24.73
CA PRO A 17 -25.35 12.34 -26.09
C PRO A 17 -24.89 11.16 -26.95
N VAL A 18 -24.63 10.00 -26.34
CA VAL A 18 -24.32 8.74 -27.01
C VAL A 18 -25.50 7.80 -26.77
N ARG A 19 -26.25 7.45 -27.82
CA ARG A 19 -27.26 6.38 -27.69
C ARG A 19 -26.51 5.11 -27.33
N ASN A 20 -26.79 4.55 -26.14
CA ASN A 20 -26.26 3.25 -25.77
C ASN A 20 -26.59 2.25 -26.89
N PRO A 21 -25.61 1.47 -27.38
CA PRO A 21 -25.90 0.41 -28.33
C PRO A 21 -26.95 -0.53 -27.72
N GLU A 22 -27.84 -1.07 -28.55
CA GLU A 22 -28.79 -2.09 -28.09
C GLU A 22 -27.99 -3.26 -27.52
N LEU A 23 -28.12 -3.48 -26.21
CA LEU A 23 -27.47 -4.58 -25.53
C LEU A 23 -27.90 -5.91 -26.16
N THR A 24 -26.93 -6.75 -26.47
CA THR A 24 -27.21 -8.14 -26.81
C THR A 24 -27.95 -8.80 -25.65
N GLU A 25 -28.68 -9.88 -25.96
CA GLU A 25 -29.44 -10.62 -24.97
C GLU A 25 -28.55 -11.15 -23.81
N LEU A 26 -27.26 -11.38 -24.05
CA LEU A 26 -26.31 -11.79 -23.01
C LEU A 26 -25.92 -10.63 -22.09
N GLU A 27 -25.65 -9.45 -22.66
CA GLU A 27 -25.29 -8.24 -21.91
C GLU A 27 -26.47 -7.74 -21.07
N ARG A 28 -27.69 -7.80 -21.61
CA ARG A 28 -28.91 -7.44 -20.88
C ARG A 28 -29.11 -8.35 -19.66
N ARG A 29 -28.95 -9.66 -19.81
CA ARG A 29 -29.04 -10.60 -18.68
C ARG A 29 -27.96 -10.38 -17.63
N ARG A 30 -26.76 -9.94 -18.02
CA ARG A 30 -25.69 -9.58 -17.09
C ARG A 30 -26.04 -8.30 -16.33
N SER A 31 -26.50 -7.26 -17.03
CA SER A 31 -26.93 -5.99 -16.45
C SER A 31 -28.11 -6.18 -15.48
N GLU A 32 -29.13 -6.97 -15.84
CA GLU A 32 -30.28 -7.26 -14.98
C GLU A 32 -29.87 -8.05 -13.72
N LYS A 33 -28.96 -9.01 -13.85
CA LYS A 33 -28.42 -9.75 -12.70
C LYS A 33 -27.63 -8.83 -11.76
N HIS A 34 -26.87 -7.88 -12.31
CA HIS A 34 -26.11 -6.90 -11.54
C HIS A 34 -27.04 -5.93 -10.80
N LEU A 35 -28.08 -5.42 -11.47
CA LEU A 35 -29.08 -4.55 -10.85
C LEU A 35 -29.84 -5.26 -9.70
N GLN A 36 -30.16 -6.55 -9.85
CA GLN A 36 -30.80 -7.32 -8.77
C GLN A 36 -29.89 -7.52 -7.55
N ALA A 37 -28.57 -7.64 -7.75
CA ALA A 37 -27.61 -7.71 -6.65
C ALA A 37 -27.56 -6.40 -5.86
N ILE A 38 -27.48 -5.26 -6.56
CA ILE A 38 -27.49 -3.92 -5.97
C ILE A 38 -28.76 -3.68 -5.13
N LEU A 39 -29.93 -4.06 -5.67
CA LEU A 39 -31.20 -3.91 -4.96
C LEU A 39 -31.37 -4.90 -3.79
N GLY A 40 -30.68 -6.05 -3.82
CA GLY A 40 -30.66 -7.01 -2.72
C GLY A 40 -29.89 -6.50 -1.50
N ASP A 41 -28.75 -5.84 -1.72
CA ASP A 41 -27.90 -5.30 -0.65
C ASP A 41 -28.51 -4.07 0.04
N ALA A 42 -29.26 -3.26 -0.71
CA ALA A 42 -30.01 -2.13 -0.15
C ALA A 42 -31.06 -2.55 0.90
N HIS A 43 -31.61 -3.77 0.80
CA HIS A 43 -32.53 -4.31 1.80
C HIS A 43 -31.83 -4.89 3.04
N ALA A 44 -30.56 -5.27 2.95
CA ALA A 44 -29.77 -5.75 4.09
C ALA A 44 -29.26 -4.59 4.97
N GLY A 45 -28.90 -3.46 4.37
CA GLY A 45 -28.41 -2.26 5.09
C GLY A 45 -29.48 -1.49 5.87
N LEU A 46 -30.77 -1.63 5.54
CA LEU A 46 -31.87 -0.97 6.26
C LEU A 46 -32.33 -1.73 7.51
N GLY A 47 -31.75 -2.89 7.81
CA GLY A 47 -32.11 -3.71 8.97
C GLY A 47 -31.29 -3.46 10.24
N SER A 48 -30.18 -2.72 10.17
CA SER A 48 -29.22 -2.59 11.28
C SER A 48 -29.39 -1.33 12.15
N ASP A 49 -30.24 -0.37 11.77
CA ASP A 49 -30.50 0.84 12.55
C ASP A 49 -31.91 0.85 13.17
N ALA A 50 -32.10 0.03 14.22
CA ALA A 50 -33.15 0.27 15.21
C ALA A 50 -32.90 -0.49 16.52
N GLY A 51 -32.44 0.23 17.56
CA GLY A 51 -32.88 -0.02 18.94
C GLY A 51 -31.84 -0.51 19.94
N SER A 52 -31.05 0.41 20.48
CA SER A 52 -30.53 0.28 21.85
C SER A 52 -31.66 0.53 22.85
N GLY A 53 -32.12 -0.52 23.52
CA GLY A 53 -33.17 -0.47 24.54
C GLY A 53 -33.21 -1.72 25.39
N ALA A 54 -33.10 -1.52 26.71
CA ALA A 54 -32.95 -2.54 27.75
C ALA A 54 -34.03 -3.65 27.78
N GLY A 55 -33.66 -4.85 28.23
CA GLY A 55 -34.62 -5.87 28.64
C GLY A 55 -34.01 -7.24 28.95
N ALA A 56 -33.96 -7.59 30.23
CA ALA A 56 -33.65 -8.94 30.72
C ALA A 56 -34.75 -9.95 30.37
N GLY A 57 -34.40 -11.22 30.12
CA GLY A 57 -35.38 -12.31 30.05
C GLY A 57 -34.83 -13.63 29.48
N ALA A 58 -34.88 -14.67 30.30
CA ALA A 58 -34.44 -16.03 30.02
C ALA A 58 -35.34 -16.81 29.03
N GLY A 59 -34.81 -17.88 28.41
CA GLY A 59 -35.64 -18.92 27.80
C GLY A 59 -34.92 -19.87 26.85
N ALA A 60 -34.70 -21.11 27.31
CA ALA A 60 -34.19 -22.24 26.53
C ALA A 60 -35.21 -22.80 25.51
N GLY A 61 -34.73 -23.46 24.45
CA GLY A 61 -35.58 -24.30 23.58
C GLY A 61 -34.87 -24.92 22.38
N ALA A 62 -34.65 -26.23 22.42
CA ALA A 62 -34.04 -27.07 21.39
C ALA A 62 -34.97 -27.38 20.19
N GLY A 63 -34.40 -27.73 19.02
CA GLY A 63 -35.20 -28.36 17.94
C GLY A 63 -34.52 -28.59 16.58
N ARG A 64 -33.96 -29.79 16.41
CA ARG A 64 -33.65 -30.58 15.18
C ARG A 64 -34.22 -30.12 13.81
N GLY A 65 -33.39 -30.25 12.76
CA GLY A 65 -33.65 -31.22 11.68
C GLY A 65 -33.48 -30.80 10.20
N HIS A 66 -32.61 -31.54 9.50
CA HIS A 66 -32.63 -31.95 8.07
C HIS A 66 -31.90 -31.18 6.94
N ARG A 67 -30.81 -31.82 6.49
CA ARG A 67 -30.45 -32.27 5.11
C ARG A 67 -30.71 -31.34 3.92
N GLY A 68 -29.63 -31.03 3.18
CA GLY A 68 -29.67 -30.80 1.73
C GLY A 68 -28.40 -30.18 1.17
N ARG A 69 -27.52 -31.00 0.55
CA ARG A 69 -26.42 -30.56 -0.33
C ARG A 69 -27.00 -29.83 -1.55
N TRP A 70 -26.40 -28.71 -1.96
CA TRP A 70 -26.09 -28.40 -3.37
C TRP A 70 -24.91 -27.42 -3.44
N LEU A 71 -23.97 -27.75 -4.33
CA LEU A 71 -22.82 -26.96 -4.75
C LEU A 71 -23.30 -25.82 -5.68
N LEU A 72 -22.65 -24.65 -5.61
CA LEU A 72 -21.99 -23.94 -6.73
C LEU A 72 -21.82 -22.44 -6.43
N GLY A 73 -20.56 -21.99 -6.53
CA GLY A 73 -20.19 -20.70 -7.11
C GLY A 73 -20.35 -19.46 -6.23
N ALA A 74 -19.41 -19.25 -5.32
CA ALA A 74 -19.12 -17.91 -4.82
C ALA A 74 -18.52 -17.11 -5.98
N ALA A 75 -19.29 -16.17 -6.53
CA ALA A 75 -18.73 -15.02 -7.21
C ALA A 75 -18.67 -13.92 -6.14
N ALA A 76 -17.47 -13.69 -5.60
CA ALA A 76 -17.27 -12.58 -4.68
C ALA A 76 -17.51 -11.27 -5.45
N ALA A 77 -18.41 -10.46 -4.91
CA ALA A 77 -18.78 -9.17 -5.45
C ALA A 77 -17.67 -8.15 -5.14
N VAL A 78 -17.20 -7.44 -6.17
CA VAL A 78 -16.55 -6.14 -6.00
C VAL A 78 -17.64 -5.18 -5.53
N SER A 79 -17.72 -4.95 -4.23
CA SER A 79 -18.61 -3.94 -3.66
C SER A 79 -18.05 -2.55 -3.97
N ALA A 80 -18.51 -1.95 -5.06
CA ALA A 80 -18.44 -0.50 -5.22
C ALA A 80 -19.39 0.11 -4.18
N ILE A 81 -18.85 0.63 -3.07
CA ILE A 81 -19.64 1.37 -2.09
C ILE A 81 -19.96 2.73 -2.70
N ALA A 82 -21.11 2.81 -3.37
CA ALA A 82 -21.72 4.07 -3.76
C ALA A 82 -22.69 4.52 -2.64
N LEU A 83 -22.16 5.08 -1.56
CA LEU A 83 -22.89 5.84 -0.52
C LEU A 83 -21.88 6.84 0.11
N GLY A 84 -22.04 8.15 0.13
CA GLY A 84 -23.17 8.99 -0.25
C GLY A 84 -22.81 10.47 -0.15
N THR A 85 -23.81 11.27 -0.51
CA THR A 85 -23.90 12.71 -0.66
C THR A 85 -23.45 13.60 0.52
N GLY A 86 -22.72 14.68 0.20
CA GLY A 86 -22.56 15.93 0.97
C GLY A 86 -21.15 16.11 1.55
N LEU A 87 -20.38 17.19 1.34
CA LEU A 87 -20.64 18.58 0.94
C LEU A 87 -19.36 19.14 0.29
N LEU A 88 -19.44 19.71 -0.92
CA LEU A 88 -18.42 20.64 -1.42
C LEU A 88 -19.09 21.95 -1.85
N PRO A 89 -19.07 23.01 -1.01
CA PRO A 89 -19.52 24.33 -1.41
C PRO A 89 -18.34 25.13 -1.99
N SER A 90 -17.77 24.70 -3.13
CA SER A 90 -16.80 25.56 -3.84
C SER A 90 -16.41 25.16 -5.26
N LEU A 91 -16.70 23.95 -5.76
CA LEU A 91 -16.29 23.56 -7.13
C LEU A 91 -17.43 23.62 -8.17
N PHE A 92 -18.70 23.58 -7.76
CA PHE A 92 -19.80 23.51 -8.72
C PHE A 92 -20.32 24.88 -9.17
N ASN A 93 -19.49 25.62 -9.91
CA ASN A 93 -19.98 26.58 -10.90
C ASN A 93 -19.85 25.96 -12.29
N GLY A 94 -20.92 25.29 -12.72
CA GLY A 94 -21.31 24.97 -14.10
C GLY A 94 -20.22 24.66 -15.14
N HIS A 95 -20.19 23.39 -15.58
CA HIS A 95 -19.39 22.79 -16.68
C HIS A 95 -18.06 22.11 -16.27
N GLU A 96 -18.07 21.20 -15.30
CA GLU A 96 -16.92 20.30 -15.12
C GLU A 96 -17.09 19.02 -15.94
N THR A 97 -16.24 18.89 -16.95
CA THR A 97 -15.86 17.62 -17.56
C THR A 97 -15.30 16.72 -16.46
N THR A 98 -15.94 15.59 -16.19
CA THR A 98 -15.33 14.54 -15.36
C THR A 98 -14.03 14.12 -16.03
N ALA A 99 -12.90 14.25 -15.33
CA ALA A 99 -11.60 13.87 -15.87
C ALA A 99 -11.63 12.41 -16.35
N THR A 100 -10.93 12.09 -17.43
CA THR A 100 -10.81 10.71 -17.91
C THR A 100 -9.78 9.94 -17.07
N ALA A 101 -9.79 8.60 -17.15
CA ALA A 101 -8.75 7.80 -16.49
C ALA A 101 -7.34 8.16 -17.01
N GLU A 102 -7.21 8.45 -18.31
CA GLU A 102 -5.97 8.90 -18.93
C GLU A 102 -5.47 10.22 -18.32
N GLU A 103 -6.37 11.22 -18.16
CA GLU A 103 -6.03 12.50 -17.53
C GLU A 103 -5.60 12.35 -16.07
N ILE A 104 -6.25 11.46 -15.32
CA ILE A 104 -5.87 11.15 -13.94
C ILE A 104 -4.49 10.50 -13.87
N LEU A 105 -4.18 9.55 -14.75
CA LEU A 105 -2.89 8.87 -14.77
C LEU A 105 -1.77 9.83 -15.19
N HIS A 106 -2.01 10.71 -16.16
CA HIS A 106 -1.06 11.77 -16.48
C HIS A 106 -0.84 12.72 -15.30
N THR A 107 -1.91 13.10 -14.58
CA THR A 107 -1.80 13.93 -13.38
C THR A 107 -0.93 13.24 -12.32
N ALA A 108 -1.20 11.95 -12.04
CA ALA A 108 -0.41 11.15 -11.11
C ALA A 108 1.07 11.08 -11.52
N GLY A 109 1.36 10.90 -12.80
CA GLY A 109 2.74 10.88 -13.32
C GLY A 109 3.45 12.24 -13.28
N GLU A 110 2.75 13.35 -13.54
CA GLU A 110 3.35 14.68 -13.38
C GLU A 110 3.58 15.01 -11.91
N SER A 111 2.66 14.61 -11.03
CA SER A 111 2.79 14.79 -9.59
C SER A 111 3.95 14.00 -9.00
N SER A 112 4.25 12.79 -9.49
CA SER A 112 5.34 11.96 -8.97
C SER A 112 6.72 12.61 -9.10
N LEU A 113 6.91 13.55 -10.03
CA LEU A 113 8.16 14.32 -10.15
C LEU A 113 8.45 15.24 -8.95
N HIS A 114 7.47 15.46 -8.07
CA HIS A 114 7.68 16.24 -6.84
C HIS A 114 8.18 15.37 -5.68
N ALA A 115 8.10 14.05 -5.79
CA ALA A 115 8.72 13.15 -4.83
C ALA A 115 10.25 13.22 -4.98
N ALA A 116 10.96 13.24 -3.84
CA ALA A 116 12.40 13.09 -3.85
C ALA A 116 12.75 11.62 -4.12
N ASP A 117 13.89 11.38 -4.77
CA ASP A 117 14.52 10.07 -4.86
C ASP A 117 15.56 9.93 -3.74
N ALA A 118 15.70 8.77 -3.10
CA ALA A 118 16.64 8.60 -1.98
C ALA A 118 18.07 9.05 -2.32
N THR A 119 18.52 8.75 -3.54
CA THR A 119 19.86 9.13 -4.04
C THR A 119 20.08 10.64 -4.12
N ASP A 120 19.01 11.42 -4.19
CA ASP A 120 19.07 12.89 -4.21
C ASP A 120 19.08 13.49 -2.80
N ILE A 121 18.68 12.73 -1.77
CA ILE A 121 18.69 13.17 -0.38
C ILE A 121 20.06 12.95 0.26
N ALA A 122 20.57 11.71 0.25
CA ALA A 122 21.87 11.35 0.79
C ALA A 122 22.36 10.02 0.20
N VAL A 123 23.68 9.81 0.13
CA VAL A 123 24.25 8.52 -0.33
C VAL A 123 23.96 7.35 0.62
N THR A 124 23.59 7.67 1.85
CA THR A 124 23.22 6.72 2.91
C THR A 124 21.72 6.48 3.01
N ALA A 125 20.91 7.26 2.30
CA ALA A 125 19.46 7.13 2.33
C ALA A 125 19.03 5.81 1.67
N GLN A 126 17.91 5.28 2.15
CA GLN A 126 17.35 4.02 1.69
C GLN A 126 15.86 4.18 1.40
N GLU A 127 15.39 3.51 0.36
CA GLU A 127 13.98 3.45 -0.01
C GLU A 127 13.27 2.37 0.80
N TYR A 128 12.13 2.69 1.39
CA TYR A 128 11.30 1.77 2.16
C TYR A 128 9.90 1.66 1.56
N LEU A 129 9.41 0.43 1.41
CA LEU A 129 8.04 0.12 1.00
C LEU A 129 7.49 -1.01 1.85
N GLU A 130 6.30 -0.80 2.42
CA GLU A 130 5.50 -1.87 3.01
C GLU A 130 4.32 -2.21 2.11
N ARG A 131 4.28 -3.46 1.65
CA ARG A 131 3.22 -4.02 0.82
C ARG A 131 2.45 -5.06 1.62
N THR A 132 1.12 -4.99 1.62
CA THR A 132 0.27 -6.01 2.24
C THR A 132 -0.65 -6.65 1.20
N ASP A 133 -0.52 -7.95 1.00
CA ASP A 133 -1.36 -8.76 0.12
C ASP A 133 -2.44 -9.46 0.97
N ARG A 134 -3.73 -9.23 0.66
CA ARG A 134 -4.89 -9.70 1.43
C ARG A 134 -5.82 -10.61 0.64
N LEU A 135 -6.35 -11.63 1.30
CA LEU A 135 -7.46 -12.45 0.82
C LEU A 135 -8.46 -12.64 1.96
N GLY A 136 -9.55 -11.85 1.94
CA GLY A 136 -10.46 -11.75 3.08
C GLY A 136 -9.78 -11.07 4.27
N GLU A 137 -9.85 -11.70 5.45
CA GLU A 137 -9.21 -11.20 6.68
C GLU A 137 -7.76 -11.66 6.84
N GLU A 138 -7.31 -12.61 6.01
CA GLU A 138 -5.95 -13.15 6.04
C GLU A 138 -5.01 -12.30 5.18
N PHE A 139 -3.74 -12.20 5.60
CA PHE A 139 -2.78 -11.31 4.96
C PHE A 139 -1.34 -11.84 4.98
N VAL A 140 -0.53 -11.32 4.07
CA VAL A 140 0.92 -11.37 4.08
C VAL A 140 1.42 -9.95 3.87
N SER A 141 2.23 -9.44 4.80
CA SER A 141 2.86 -8.13 4.70
C SER A 141 4.35 -8.31 4.46
N THR A 142 4.88 -7.62 3.46
CA THR A 142 6.30 -7.63 3.10
C THR A 142 6.81 -6.20 3.11
N ALA A 143 7.86 -5.96 3.90
CA ALA A 143 8.57 -4.69 3.91
C ALA A 143 9.88 -4.85 3.15
N TYR A 144 10.13 -3.93 2.23
CA TYR A 144 11.32 -3.85 1.39
C TYR A 144 12.10 -2.61 1.79
N GLU A 145 13.41 -2.77 1.86
CA GLU A 145 14.34 -1.67 2.02
C GLU A 145 15.42 -1.83 0.95
N VAL A 146 15.66 -0.76 0.19
CA VAL A 146 16.65 -0.74 -0.88
C VAL A 146 17.65 0.38 -0.62
N SER A 147 18.90 0.00 -0.44
CA SER A 147 20.01 0.94 -0.26
C SER A 147 20.43 1.58 -1.58
N ALA A 148 21.15 2.70 -1.52
CA ALA A 148 21.65 3.41 -2.69
C ALA A 148 22.57 2.57 -3.60
N ASP A 149 23.23 1.53 -3.08
CA ASP A 149 24.04 0.58 -3.86
C ASP A 149 23.22 -0.62 -4.40
N GLY A 150 21.91 -0.61 -4.20
CA GLY A 150 20.97 -1.59 -4.72
C GLY A 150 20.86 -2.88 -3.91
N GLN A 151 21.40 -2.94 -2.68
CA GLN A 151 21.13 -4.06 -1.78
C GLN A 151 19.68 -4.02 -1.33
N VAL A 152 19.06 -5.21 -1.25
CA VAL A 152 17.66 -5.35 -0.87
C VAL A 152 17.58 -6.11 0.44
N ARG A 153 16.95 -5.50 1.44
CA ARG A 153 16.54 -6.17 2.68
C ARG A 153 15.03 -6.36 2.65
N THR A 154 14.59 -7.58 2.95
CA THR A 154 13.17 -7.93 2.97
C THR A 154 12.80 -8.55 4.29
N THR A 155 11.72 -8.08 4.91
CA THR A 155 11.09 -8.74 6.06
C THR A 155 9.64 -9.06 5.74
N THR A 156 9.11 -10.14 6.31
CA THR A 156 7.75 -10.59 6.04
C THR A 156 7.09 -11.05 7.32
N THR A 157 5.84 -10.62 7.53
CA THR A 157 4.93 -11.23 8.51
C THR A 157 3.65 -11.66 7.81
N GLN A 158 2.90 -12.57 8.41
CA GLN A 158 1.67 -13.09 7.84
C GLN A 158 0.69 -13.53 8.92
N SER A 159 -0.59 -13.56 8.57
CA SER A 159 -1.61 -14.10 9.46
C SER A 159 -1.40 -15.60 9.71
N ASN A 160 -1.79 -16.05 10.91
CA ASN A 160 -1.58 -17.44 11.34
C ASN A 160 -2.27 -18.48 10.43
N ASN A 161 -3.35 -18.09 9.74
CA ASN A 161 -4.11 -18.98 8.86
C ASN A 161 -4.05 -18.53 7.39
N ALA A 162 -2.97 -17.84 6.98
CA ALA A 162 -2.79 -17.40 5.60
C ALA A 162 -3.03 -18.56 4.61
N PRO A 163 -3.97 -18.44 3.67
CA PRO A 163 -4.28 -19.50 2.70
C PRO A 163 -3.13 -19.73 1.72
N VAL A 164 -3.14 -20.89 1.03
CA VAL A 164 -2.05 -21.30 0.11
C VAL A 164 -1.84 -20.28 -1.01
N GLU A 165 -2.91 -19.63 -1.45
CA GLU A 165 -2.90 -18.56 -2.44
C GLU A 165 -1.98 -17.40 -1.98
N LEU A 166 -2.09 -16.96 -0.72
CA LEU A 166 -1.23 -15.91 -0.16
C LEU A 166 0.19 -16.42 0.15
N GLN A 167 0.34 -17.68 0.53
CA GLN A 167 1.66 -18.27 0.79
C GLN A 167 2.53 -18.35 -0.48
N ASN A 168 1.89 -18.54 -1.64
CA ASN A 168 2.58 -18.67 -2.92
C ASN A 168 2.69 -17.35 -3.71
N VAL A 169 2.20 -16.24 -3.17
CA VAL A 169 2.43 -14.91 -3.77
C VAL A 169 3.93 -14.69 -3.89
N ASP A 170 4.37 -14.21 -5.06
CA ASP A 170 5.75 -13.78 -5.22
C ASP A 170 6.01 -12.52 -4.38
N ARG A 171 6.91 -12.67 -3.41
CA ARG A 171 7.31 -11.63 -2.46
C ARG A 171 8.62 -10.96 -2.88
N GLY A 172 9.28 -11.44 -3.93
CA GLY A 172 10.47 -10.82 -4.46
C GLY A 172 10.17 -9.47 -5.13
N LEU A 173 11.20 -8.66 -5.27
CA LEU A 173 11.16 -7.57 -6.24
C LEU A 173 11.12 -8.19 -7.64
N ALA A 174 10.21 -7.72 -8.47
CA ALA A 174 10.03 -8.24 -9.82
C ALA A 174 11.26 -8.06 -10.73
N VAL A 175 12.08 -7.05 -10.41
CA VAL A 175 13.30 -6.67 -11.12
C VAL A 175 14.36 -6.34 -10.08
N ASP A 176 15.63 -6.60 -10.40
CA ASP A 176 16.77 -6.18 -9.57
C ASP A 176 16.94 -4.64 -9.62
N PRO A 177 17.25 -3.96 -8.50
CA PRO A 177 17.41 -2.50 -8.49
C PRO A 177 18.43 -1.96 -9.51
N GLY A 178 19.55 -2.67 -9.71
CA GLY A 178 20.57 -2.28 -10.69
C GLY A 178 20.08 -2.42 -12.13
N GLN A 179 19.29 -3.45 -12.43
CA GLN A 179 18.62 -3.58 -13.73
C GLN A 179 17.58 -2.46 -13.94
N LEU A 180 16.79 -2.13 -12.92
CA LEU A 180 15.79 -1.06 -13.01
C LEU A 180 16.47 0.29 -13.28
N GLN A 181 17.53 0.62 -12.53
CA GLN A 181 18.31 1.84 -12.74
C GLN A 181 18.91 1.89 -14.16
N ALA A 182 19.47 0.79 -14.64
CA ALA A 182 20.06 0.71 -15.98
C ALA A 182 19.03 0.85 -17.11
N THR A 183 17.75 0.58 -16.84
CA THR A 183 16.66 0.73 -17.82
C THR A 183 16.37 2.19 -18.13
N GLY A 184 16.59 3.10 -17.16
CA GLY A 184 16.26 4.52 -17.27
C GLY A 184 14.75 4.78 -17.39
N ALA A 185 14.38 6.01 -17.77
CA ALA A 185 13.00 6.49 -17.84
C ALA A 185 12.40 6.52 -19.27
N ASP A 186 13.05 5.88 -20.24
CA ASP A 186 12.49 5.76 -21.59
C ASP A 186 11.26 4.82 -21.58
N VAL A 187 10.10 5.33 -22.03
CA VAL A 187 8.82 4.60 -22.03
C VAL A 187 8.91 3.27 -22.80
N GLY A 188 9.66 3.22 -23.91
CA GLY A 188 9.81 1.99 -24.70
C GLY A 188 10.61 0.91 -23.95
N SER A 189 11.66 1.33 -23.26
CA SER A 189 12.53 0.48 -22.44
C SER A 189 11.80 -0.03 -21.20
N LEU A 190 11.05 0.84 -20.51
CA LEU A 190 10.20 0.47 -19.38
C LEU A 190 9.05 -0.46 -19.80
N ARG A 191 8.48 -0.27 -21.00
CA ARG A 191 7.51 -1.21 -21.55
C ARG A 191 8.10 -2.60 -21.76
N ALA A 192 9.28 -2.68 -22.37
CA ALA A 192 9.95 -3.96 -22.57
C ALA A 192 10.28 -4.65 -21.23
N LEU A 193 10.63 -3.87 -20.20
CA LEU A 193 10.82 -4.39 -18.84
C LEU A 193 9.50 -4.89 -18.24
N ALA A 194 8.41 -4.12 -18.34
CA ALA A 194 7.09 -4.52 -17.86
C ALA A 194 6.59 -5.82 -18.53
N ASP A 195 6.77 -5.94 -19.85
CA ASP A 195 6.42 -7.13 -20.62
C ASP A 195 7.28 -8.36 -20.27
N SER A 196 8.46 -8.15 -19.66
CA SER A 196 9.31 -9.23 -19.15
C SER A 196 8.91 -9.71 -17.75
N VAL A 197 8.20 -8.86 -17.00
CA VAL A 197 7.76 -9.09 -15.63
C VAL A 197 6.39 -9.78 -15.55
N ASP A 198 5.52 -9.54 -16.54
CA ASP A 198 4.18 -10.15 -16.58
C ASP A 198 3.67 -10.27 -18.03
N ASP A 199 2.80 -11.25 -18.27
CA ASP A 199 2.15 -11.45 -19.57
C ASP A 199 1.19 -10.29 -19.93
N SER A 200 0.66 -9.58 -18.92
CA SER A 200 -0.06 -8.32 -19.11
C SER A 200 0.89 -7.14 -18.90
N THR A 201 1.06 -6.30 -19.94
CA THR A 201 1.83 -5.06 -19.83
C THR A 201 1.33 -4.19 -18.67
N ALA A 202 0.02 -4.07 -18.47
CA ALA A 202 -0.56 -3.27 -17.40
C ALA A 202 -0.19 -3.82 -16.01
N ARG A 203 -0.28 -5.14 -15.82
CA ARG A 203 0.13 -5.79 -14.57
C ARG A 203 1.63 -5.64 -14.33
N GLY A 204 2.45 -5.77 -15.39
CA GLY A 204 3.89 -5.51 -15.34
C GLY A 204 4.21 -4.08 -14.90
N VAL A 205 3.52 -3.09 -15.46
CA VAL A 205 3.64 -1.68 -15.05
C VAL A 205 3.30 -1.49 -13.57
N LEU A 206 2.21 -2.08 -13.08
CA LEU A 206 1.82 -1.97 -11.67
C LEU A 206 2.83 -2.66 -10.74
N LYS A 207 3.43 -3.78 -11.16
CA LYS A 207 4.52 -4.42 -10.40
C LYS A 207 5.77 -3.54 -10.34
N LEU A 208 6.10 -2.83 -11.42
CA LEU A 208 7.21 -1.87 -11.44
C LEU A 208 6.91 -0.60 -10.62
N LEU A 209 5.66 -0.11 -10.62
CA LEU A 209 5.21 1.00 -9.77
C LEU A 209 5.28 0.68 -8.26
N LEU A 210 5.33 -0.60 -7.90
CA LEU A 210 5.54 -1.09 -6.54
C LEU A 210 7.01 -1.45 -6.25
N HIS A 211 7.94 -1.04 -7.11
CA HIS A 211 9.35 -1.24 -6.85
C HIS A 211 9.89 -0.08 -5.98
N PRO A 212 10.52 -0.34 -4.80
CA PRO A 212 10.93 0.73 -3.89
C PRO A 212 11.98 1.66 -4.49
N ALA A 213 12.92 1.12 -5.28
CA ALA A 213 13.97 1.92 -5.94
C ALA A 213 13.54 2.53 -7.30
N LEU A 214 12.24 2.72 -7.52
CA LEU A 214 11.74 3.36 -8.73
C LEU A 214 11.95 4.86 -8.62
N SER A 215 12.66 5.46 -9.58
CA SER A 215 12.82 6.92 -9.56
C SER A 215 11.54 7.64 -9.94
N SER A 216 11.41 8.90 -9.49
CA SER A 216 10.33 9.82 -9.84
C SER A 216 10.10 9.94 -11.36
N GLU A 217 11.17 10.01 -12.15
CA GLU A 217 11.12 10.03 -13.62
C GLU A 217 10.60 8.71 -14.21
N GLN A 218 11.03 7.57 -13.65
CA GLN A 218 10.55 6.26 -14.09
C GLN A 218 9.08 6.05 -13.72
N GLN A 219 8.66 6.49 -12.54
CA GLN A 219 7.26 6.46 -12.10
C GLN A 219 6.37 7.26 -13.04
N LYS A 220 6.78 8.48 -13.42
CA LYS A 220 6.08 9.27 -14.44
C LYS A 220 5.94 8.51 -15.76
N ALA A 221 7.05 7.98 -16.27
CA ALA A 221 7.05 7.26 -17.54
C ALA A 221 6.19 5.98 -17.50
N LEU A 222 6.12 5.29 -16.36
CA LEU A 222 5.22 4.15 -16.15
C LEU A 222 3.74 4.57 -16.13
N TYR A 223 3.41 5.71 -15.54
CA TYR A 223 2.05 6.26 -15.61
C TYR A 223 1.68 6.71 -17.03
N GLU A 224 2.58 7.34 -17.77
CA GLU A 224 2.38 7.66 -19.19
C GLU A 224 2.16 6.39 -20.02
N LEU A 225 2.94 5.33 -19.75
CA LEU A 225 2.74 4.03 -20.37
C LEU A 225 1.36 3.47 -20.04
N MET A 226 0.96 3.44 -18.77
CA MET A 226 -0.36 2.95 -18.34
C MET A 226 -1.49 3.75 -18.99
N ALA A 227 -1.38 5.08 -19.02
CA ALA A 227 -2.35 5.98 -19.65
C ALA A 227 -2.53 5.68 -21.14
N SER A 228 -1.44 5.33 -21.84
CA SER A 228 -1.46 4.96 -23.27
C SER A 228 -2.09 3.61 -23.58
N LEU A 229 -2.31 2.75 -22.57
CA LEU A 229 -2.94 1.44 -22.78
C LEU A 229 -4.46 1.58 -22.88
N ASP A 230 -5.05 0.88 -23.84
CA ASP A 230 -6.52 0.76 -23.91
C ASP A 230 -7.09 0.08 -22.66
N GLY A 231 -8.36 0.36 -22.36
CA GLY A 231 -9.11 -0.31 -21.30
C GLY A 231 -8.96 0.27 -19.90
N ASN A 232 -8.57 1.54 -19.78
CA ASN A 232 -8.63 2.29 -18.52
C ASN A 232 -10.00 2.95 -18.36
N ASP A 233 -10.80 2.49 -17.39
CA ASP A 233 -12.10 3.07 -17.05
C ASP A 233 -12.10 3.58 -15.61
N LEU A 234 -12.73 4.73 -15.33
CA LEU A 234 -12.85 5.24 -13.97
C LEU A 234 -13.97 4.55 -13.20
N ALA A 235 -13.64 4.06 -12.01
CA ALA A 235 -14.58 3.35 -11.13
C ALA A 235 -15.20 4.27 -10.08
N GLY A 236 -14.42 5.22 -9.54
CA GLY A 236 -14.83 6.04 -8.42
C GLY A 236 -13.72 6.89 -7.84
N VAL A 237 -14.16 7.82 -7.02
CA VAL A 237 -13.39 8.82 -6.29
C VAL A 237 -13.72 8.64 -4.81
N GLU A 238 -12.70 8.36 -4.00
CA GLU A 238 -12.81 8.22 -2.56
C GLU A 238 -11.93 9.29 -1.88
N GLN A 239 -12.32 9.76 -0.70
CA GLN A 239 -11.39 10.55 0.12
C GLN A 239 -10.37 9.61 0.74
N SER A 240 -9.11 10.04 0.79
CA SER A 240 -8.07 9.32 1.51
C SER A 240 -8.45 9.15 2.98
N ALA A 241 -8.15 7.98 3.54
CA ALA A 241 -8.35 7.70 4.96
C ALA A 241 -7.26 8.33 5.85
N THR A 242 -6.29 9.01 5.25
CA THR A 242 -5.26 9.79 5.95
C THR A 242 -5.85 11.14 6.40
N ASP A 243 -5.26 11.80 7.41
CA ASP A 243 -5.70 13.11 7.93
C ASP A 243 -5.56 14.27 6.89
N GLY A 244 -5.46 13.97 5.59
CA GLY A 244 -5.33 14.91 4.48
C GLY A 244 -6.54 14.93 3.55
N ASP A 245 -6.70 16.04 2.82
CA ASP A 245 -7.79 16.26 1.84
C ASP A 245 -7.57 15.51 0.50
N ASP A 246 -6.65 14.55 0.45
CA ASP A 246 -6.23 13.90 -0.79
C ASP A 246 -7.29 12.93 -1.34
N GLU A 247 -7.45 12.95 -2.66
CA GLU A 247 -8.41 12.12 -3.38
C GLU A 247 -7.74 10.80 -3.83
N ILE A 248 -8.38 9.67 -3.56
CA ILE A 248 -8.02 8.36 -4.09
C ILE A 248 -8.91 8.08 -5.30
N VAL A 249 -8.30 7.87 -6.46
CA VAL A 249 -9.00 7.59 -7.70
C VAL A 249 -8.75 6.16 -8.14
N THR A 250 -9.81 5.41 -8.43
CA THR A 250 -9.72 4.01 -8.85
C THR A 250 -9.93 3.87 -10.35
N VAL A 251 -8.99 3.21 -11.01
CA VAL A 251 -9.04 2.79 -12.41
C VAL A 251 -9.33 1.30 -12.47
N ILE A 252 -10.36 0.91 -13.23
CA ILE A 252 -10.68 -0.48 -13.57
C ILE A 252 -10.09 -0.79 -14.94
N ARG A 253 -9.51 -1.99 -15.05
CA ARG A 253 -9.05 -2.58 -16.30
C ARG A 253 -9.64 -3.98 -16.47
N ASP A 254 -10.88 -4.04 -16.95
CA ASP A 254 -11.60 -5.30 -17.18
C ASP A 254 -10.84 -6.26 -18.12
N VAL A 255 -10.14 -5.69 -19.11
CA VAL A 255 -9.31 -6.44 -20.08
C VAL A 255 -8.18 -7.22 -19.40
N ASP A 256 -7.69 -6.74 -18.25
CA ASP A 256 -6.61 -7.32 -17.46
C ASP A 256 -7.11 -8.03 -16.19
N GLN A 257 -8.42 -7.97 -15.92
CA GLN A 257 -9.06 -8.46 -14.71
C GLN A 257 -8.44 -7.88 -13.43
N LEU A 258 -8.17 -6.56 -13.44
CA LEU A 258 -7.60 -5.85 -12.31
C LEU A 258 -8.21 -4.47 -12.15
N SER A 259 -8.03 -3.90 -10.97
CA SER A 259 -8.27 -2.48 -10.71
C SER A 259 -7.16 -1.94 -9.83
N PHE A 260 -6.89 -0.65 -9.90
CA PHE A 260 -5.88 -0.03 -9.07
C PHE A 260 -6.29 1.37 -8.66
N SER A 261 -5.82 1.80 -7.50
CA SER A 261 -6.15 3.08 -6.92
C SER A 261 -4.88 3.89 -6.72
N VAL A 262 -4.92 5.16 -7.12
CA VAL A 262 -3.81 6.10 -7.01
C VAL A 262 -4.24 7.35 -6.25
N ILE A 263 -3.30 8.04 -5.64
CA ILE A 263 -3.46 9.43 -5.17
C ILE A 263 -2.91 10.32 -6.28
N PRO A 264 -3.75 10.97 -7.11
CA PRO A 264 -3.25 11.75 -8.24
C PRO A 264 -2.37 12.91 -7.82
N ALA A 265 -2.60 13.48 -6.63
CA ALA A 265 -1.83 14.61 -6.09
C ALA A 265 -0.35 14.28 -5.86
N THR A 266 -0.01 13.02 -5.57
CA THR A 266 1.35 12.57 -5.25
C THR A 266 1.91 11.56 -6.25
N GLY A 267 1.04 10.94 -7.07
CA GLY A 267 1.41 9.80 -7.90
C GLY A 267 1.52 8.48 -7.14
N GLN A 268 1.18 8.44 -5.85
CA GLN A 268 1.28 7.21 -5.05
C GLN A 268 0.25 6.18 -5.52
N LEU A 269 0.73 4.99 -5.89
CA LEU A 269 -0.11 3.80 -6.04
C LEU A 269 -0.44 3.28 -4.64
N VAL A 270 -1.73 3.19 -4.29
CA VAL A 270 -2.13 2.82 -2.92
C VAL A 270 -2.74 1.44 -2.82
N ARG A 271 -3.33 0.94 -3.92
CA ARG A 271 -4.00 -0.35 -3.96
C ARG A 271 -4.02 -0.94 -5.36
N VAL A 272 -3.90 -2.25 -5.46
CA VAL A 272 -4.18 -3.02 -6.67
C VAL A 272 -4.96 -4.28 -6.32
N HIS A 273 -6.09 -4.51 -6.95
CA HIS A 273 -6.81 -5.78 -6.91
C HIS A 273 -6.45 -6.61 -8.15
N GLY A 274 -6.13 -7.89 -8.01
CA GLY A 274 -5.80 -8.74 -9.15
C GLY A 274 -4.32 -8.70 -9.58
N LEU A 275 -3.44 -8.11 -8.76
CA LEU A 275 -2.01 -7.96 -9.09
C LEU A 275 -1.28 -9.30 -9.04
N VAL A 276 -1.38 -10.00 -7.91
CA VAL A 276 -0.67 -11.26 -7.62
C VAL A 276 -1.61 -12.47 -7.59
N GLY A 277 -2.91 -12.23 -7.72
CA GLY A 277 -3.95 -13.24 -7.81
C GLY A 277 -5.34 -12.60 -7.95
N PRO A 278 -6.33 -13.30 -8.54
CA PRO A 278 -7.59 -12.71 -8.99
C PRO A 278 -8.49 -12.13 -7.89
N GLU A 279 -8.33 -12.56 -6.64
CA GLU A 279 -9.10 -12.07 -5.48
C GLU A 279 -8.18 -11.45 -4.41
N ILE A 280 -6.90 -11.23 -4.76
CA ILE A 280 -5.93 -10.67 -3.84
C ILE A 280 -5.89 -9.16 -4.04
N THR A 281 -6.05 -8.45 -2.93
CA THR A 281 -5.81 -7.01 -2.86
C THR A 281 -4.41 -6.76 -2.32
N THR A 282 -3.58 -6.11 -3.11
CA THR A 282 -2.28 -5.58 -2.72
C THR A 282 -2.45 -4.12 -2.30
N ASP A 283 -2.25 -3.83 -1.03
CA ASP A 283 -2.22 -2.46 -0.49
C ASP A 283 -0.77 -2.00 -0.28
N VAL A 284 -0.50 -0.74 -0.60
CA VAL A 284 0.71 -0.04 -0.14
C VAL A 284 0.41 0.53 1.23
N ALA A 285 0.93 -0.13 2.27
CA ALA A 285 0.70 0.24 3.65
C ALA A 285 1.54 1.46 4.05
N ALA A 286 2.78 1.54 3.57
CA ALA A 286 3.67 2.67 3.81
C ALA A 286 4.76 2.79 2.73
N THR A 287 5.21 4.02 2.46
CA THR A 287 6.47 4.31 1.75
C THR A 287 7.23 5.39 2.50
N ALA A 288 8.56 5.30 2.50
CA ALA A 288 9.41 6.32 3.12
C ALA A 288 10.81 6.30 2.50
N ILE A 289 11.50 7.43 2.63
CA ILE A 289 12.95 7.47 2.49
C ILE A 289 13.53 7.60 3.90
N VAL A 290 14.34 6.63 4.29
CA VAL A 290 14.92 6.51 5.64
C VAL A 290 16.42 6.74 5.61
N ASP A 291 16.96 7.26 6.70
CA ASP A 291 18.41 7.46 6.83
C ASP A 291 19.12 6.11 7.01
N CYS A 292 20.45 6.04 6.94
CA CYS A 292 21.18 4.81 7.19
C CYS A 292 20.97 4.27 8.60
N VAL A 293 20.90 5.15 9.61
CA VAL A 293 20.53 4.76 10.96
C VAL A 293 19.03 4.98 11.13
N HIS A 294 18.28 3.91 10.95
CA HIS A 294 16.83 3.89 11.13
C HIS A 294 16.39 2.58 11.76
N VAL A 295 15.13 2.56 12.22
CA VAL A 295 14.53 1.34 12.76
C VAL A 295 13.17 1.13 12.10
N THR A 296 13.14 0.17 11.18
CA THR A 296 11.98 -0.24 10.38
C THR A 296 11.77 -1.75 10.52
N GLY A 297 10.60 -2.22 10.11
CA GLY A 297 10.25 -3.64 10.10
C GLY A 297 8.89 -3.91 10.71
N LEU A 298 8.35 -5.09 10.40
CA LEU A 298 6.98 -5.45 10.74
C LEU A 298 6.83 -5.92 12.19
N GLU A 299 7.88 -6.51 12.76
CA GLU A 299 7.90 -7.06 14.13
C GLU A 299 9.10 -6.56 14.95
N GLY A 300 9.78 -5.53 14.45
CA GLY A 300 11.05 -5.03 14.99
C GLY A 300 12.25 -5.79 14.42
N PRO A 301 13.37 -5.10 14.13
CA PRO A 301 14.57 -5.77 13.64
C PRO A 301 15.30 -6.49 14.78
N GLU A 302 15.90 -7.64 14.48
CA GLU A 302 16.73 -8.40 15.44
C GLU A 302 18.10 -7.72 15.70
N MET A 303 18.55 -6.88 14.76
CA MET A 303 19.79 -6.13 14.83
C MET A 303 19.57 -4.70 14.32
N ILE A 304 20.16 -3.73 15.00
CA ILE A 304 20.27 -2.34 14.56
C ILE A 304 21.74 -1.97 14.51
N SER A 305 22.24 -1.53 13.36
CA SER A 305 23.52 -0.85 13.31
C SER A 305 23.35 0.61 13.68
N THR A 306 24.21 1.14 14.54
CA THR A 306 24.25 2.57 14.86
C THR A 306 25.25 3.32 13.98
N ALA A 307 25.83 2.63 12.99
CA ALA A 307 26.84 3.13 12.08
C ALA A 307 26.47 2.79 10.62
N CYS A 308 26.66 3.74 9.71
CA CYS A 308 26.15 3.62 8.34
C CYS A 308 27.04 2.80 7.39
N ALA A 309 28.33 2.61 7.70
CA ALA A 309 29.30 2.12 6.72
C ALA A 309 30.09 0.87 7.16
N ASP A 310 30.40 0.73 8.44
CA ASP A 310 31.41 -0.23 8.90
C ASP A 310 30.92 -1.20 9.97
N ASN A 311 29.69 -1.02 10.49
CA ASN A 311 29.11 -1.80 11.58
C ASN A 311 30.08 -1.97 12.77
N ASN A 312 30.91 -0.96 13.05
CA ASN A 312 31.79 -0.97 14.22
C ASN A 312 31.04 -0.73 15.54
N TYR A 313 29.74 -0.41 15.43
CA TYR A 313 28.83 -0.32 16.55
C TYR A 313 27.42 -0.76 16.11
N TYR A 314 26.92 -1.83 16.71
CA TYR A 314 25.57 -2.34 16.49
C TYR A 314 25.00 -2.93 17.78
N VAL A 315 23.69 -3.11 17.80
CA VAL A 315 22.96 -3.83 18.84
C VAL A 315 22.25 -5.00 18.19
N GLU A 316 22.38 -6.19 18.75
CA GLU A 316 21.75 -7.42 18.25
C GLU A 316 21.05 -8.19 19.37
N ASP A 317 20.46 -9.33 19.00
CA ASP A 317 19.61 -10.15 19.87
C ASP A 317 18.47 -9.34 20.49
N LEU A 318 17.89 -8.44 19.69
CA LEU A 318 16.85 -7.52 20.13
C LEU A 318 15.52 -8.25 20.33
N GLU A 319 15.07 -8.31 21.58
CA GLU A 319 13.75 -8.81 21.96
C GLU A 319 12.81 -7.64 22.24
N TRP A 320 11.88 -7.39 21.33
CA TRP A 320 10.98 -6.24 21.38
C TRP A 320 9.74 -6.45 22.24
N GLU A 321 9.36 -5.38 22.94
CA GLU A 321 8.08 -5.18 23.59
C GLU A 321 7.42 -3.91 23.03
N ASN A 322 6.10 -3.95 22.86
CA ASN A 322 5.29 -2.81 22.38
C ASN A 322 5.73 -2.28 21.00
N TRP A 323 6.25 -3.15 20.13
CA TRP A 323 6.60 -2.76 18.76
C TRP A 323 5.41 -2.09 18.06
N GLY A 324 5.68 -0.97 17.39
CA GLY A 324 4.65 -0.20 16.70
C GLY A 324 3.74 0.65 17.61
N ALA A 325 3.98 0.71 18.92
CA ALA A 325 3.36 1.71 19.81
C ALA A 325 4.12 3.05 19.77
N ASP A 326 3.62 4.09 20.46
CA ASP A 326 4.34 5.38 20.58
C ASP A 326 5.74 5.25 21.21
N THR A 327 5.94 4.19 21.99
CA THR A 327 7.23 3.80 22.56
C THR A 327 7.37 2.29 22.45
N ALA A 328 8.46 1.84 21.85
CA ALA A 328 8.87 0.43 21.83
C ALA A 328 10.15 0.27 22.66
N THR A 329 10.28 -0.86 23.34
CA THR A 329 11.45 -1.17 24.15
C THR A 329 12.01 -2.53 23.78
N ALA A 330 13.32 -2.70 23.87
CA ALA A 330 13.95 -3.99 23.68
C ALA A 330 15.06 -4.23 24.70
N THR A 331 15.37 -5.49 24.95
CA THR A 331 16.64 -5.92 25.52
C THR A 331 17.52 -6.49 24.42
N GLY A 332 18.83 -6.34 24.55
CA GLY A 332 19.78 -6.94 23.61
C GLY A 332 21.22 -6.76 24.06
N THR A 333 22.15 -6.96 23.13
CA THR A 333 23.59 -6.82 23.36
C THR A 333 24.17 -5.79 22.39
N ALA A 334 24.79 -4.75 22.93
CA ALA A 334 25.59 -3.81 22.14
C ALA A 334 26.98 -4.39 21.91
N TRP A 335 27.44 -4.35 20.66
CA TRP A 335 28.76 -4.74 20.21
C TRP A 335 29.49 -3.50 19.72
N ILE A 336 30.60 -3.17 20.38
CA ILE A 336 31.35 -1.93 20.12
C ILE A 336 32.81 -2.28 19.86
N ASN A 337 33.30 -1.94 18.67
CA ASN A 337 34.72 -2.08 18.34
C ASN A 337 35.53 -1.00 19.06
N ASP A 338 36.58 -1.38 19.78
CA ASP A 338 37.48 -0.46 20.49
C ASP A 338 38.31 0.43 19.53
N CYS A 339 38.43 0.00 18.27
CA CYS A 339 39.17 0.66 17.21
C CYS A 339 40.62 1.05 17.57
N ASP A 340 41.30 0.30 18.44
CA ASP A 340 42.69 0.57 18.84
C ASP A 340 43.67 -0.46 18.26
N PRO A 341 44.63 -0.08 17.39
CA PRO A 341 44.96 1.28 16.94
C PRO A 341 44.12 1.77 15.75
N LEU A 342 43.43 0.86 15.07
CA LEU A 342 42.58 1.12 13.89
C LEU A 342 41.41 0.13 13.92
N CYS A 343 40.21 0.52 13.47
CA CYS A 343 39.02 -0.34 13.53
C CYS A 343 39.15 -1.70 12.81
N ALA A 344 39.97 -1.80 11.77
CA ALA A 344 40.20 -3.06 11.07
C ALA A 344 40.95 -4.11 11.92
N ASP A 345 41.68 -3.66 12.95
CA ASP A 345 42.49 -4.50 13.84
C ASP A 345 41.94 -4.52 15.29
N GLY A 346 40.86 -3.77 15.58
CA GLY A 346 40.29 -3.64 16.91
C GLY A 346 39.49 -4.88 17.36
N GLU A 347 39.14 -4.91 18.65
CA GLU A 347 38.35 -5.97 19.25
C GLU A 347 36.95 -5.45 19.63
N PHE A 348 35.94 -6.30 19.46
CA PHE A 348 34.58 -5.98 19.89
C PHE A 348 34.39 -6.28 21.38
N GLU A 349 34.00 -5.26 22.13
CA GLU A 349 33.47 -5.38 23.48
C GLU A 349 31.94 -5.54 23.44
N THR A 350 31.38 -6.28 24.40
CA THR A 350 29.95 -6.54 24.47
C THR A 350 29.34 -6.01 25.76
N PHE A 351 28.14 -5.44 25.65
CA PHE A 351 27.42 -4.87 26.78
C PHE A 351 25.94 -5.24 26.72
N PRO A 352 25.34 -5.73 27.83
CA PRO A 352 23.89 -5.87 27.89
C PRO A 352 23.26 -4.47 27.90
N VAL A 353 22.23 -4.27 27.08
CA VAL A 353 21.56 -2.98 26.95
C VAL A 353 20.04 -3.10 27.06
N ARG A 354 19.41 -1.99 27.47
CA ARG A 354 17.99 -1.75 27.26
C ARG A 354 17.85 -0.63 26.24
N LEU A 355 17.09 -0.89 25.19
CA LEU A 355 16.85 0.02 24.09
C LEU A 355 15.44 0.59 24.20
N THR A 356 15.30 1.91 24.06
CA THR A 356 14.00 2.58 23.94
C THR A 356 13.92 3.35 22.63
N LEU A 357 12.86 3.10 21.86
CA LEU A 357 12.49 3.88 20.69
C LEU A 357 11.25 4.70 20.97
N ASP A 358 11.28 5.99 20.66
CA ASP A 358 10.12 6.87 20.77
C ASP A 358 10.18 8.04 19.76
N LYS A 359 9.30 9.04 19.95
CA LYS A 359 9.12 10.19 19.06
C LYS A 359 8.85 9.77 17.63
N ARG A 360 7.71 9.14 17.39
CA ARG A 360 7.33 8.78 16.02
C ARG A 360 7.07 10.02 15.17
N GLU A 361 7.64 10.02 13.98
CA GLU A 361 7.46 11.06 12.96
C GLU A 361 6.91 10.44 11.69
N GLU A 362 6.24 11.26 10.88
CA GLU A 362 5.69 10.84 9.59
C GLU A 362 6.77 10.97 8.52
N CYS A 363 7.11 9.85 7.88
CA CYS A 363 8.01 9.78 6.73
C CYS A 363 7.20 9.31 5.52
N GLY A 364 7.24 10.06 4.42
CA GLY A 364 6.57 9.66 3.18
C GLY A 364 5.07 9.36 3.35
N TYR A 365 4.57 8.36 2.63
CA TYR A 365 3.15 7.97 2.66
C TYR A 365 2.90 6.95 3.77
N ASN A 366 2.09 7.31 4.77
CA ASN A 366 1.65 6.43 5.87
C ASN A 366 2.75 5.78 6.73
N ALA A 367 4.04 6.09 6.51
CA ALA A 367 5.09 5.57 7.37
C ALA A 367 5.21 6.43 8.63
N ARG A 368 5.15 5.78 9.79
CA ARG A 368 5.42 6.40 11.09
C ARG A 368 6.63 5.74 11.72
N ILE A 369 7.77 6.41 11.68
CA ILE A 369 9.07 5.85 12.06
C ILE A 369 9.53 6.50 13.36
N TYR A 370 10.19 5.73 14.23
CA TYR A 370 10.79 6.29 15.44
C TYR A 370 11.96 7.20 15.07
N SER A 371 12.04 8.39 15.66
CA SER A 371 13.13 9.33 15.39
C SER A 371 14.16 9.45 16.51
N ARG A 372 13.93 8.75 17.63
CA ARG A 372 14.90 8.68 18.73
C ARG A 372 15.09 7.26 19.21
N MET A 373 16.36 6.90 19.39
CA MET A 373 16.80 5.67 20.05
C MET A 373 17.65 6.01 21.26
N VAL A 374 17.34 5.40 22.40
CA VAL A 374 18.12 5.53 23.64
C VAL A 374 18.66 4.15 24.03
N LEU A 375 19.96 4.06 24.27
CA LEU A 375 20.62 2.86 24.80
C LEU A 375 21.01 3.10 26.26
N ASP A 376 20.35 2.37 27.15
CA ASP A 376 20.70 2.29 28.57
C ASP A 376 21.64 1.10 28.80
N TYR A 377 22.78 1.35 29.46
CA TYR A 377 23.78 0.36 29.84
C TYR A 377 23.68 0.08 31.35
N PRO A 378 22.91 -0.92 31.80
CA PRO A 378 22.57 -1.07 33.23
C PRO A 378 23.81 -1.28 34.12
N GLU A 379 24.85 -1.90 33.57
CA GLU A 379 26.11 -2.18 34.26
C GLU A 379 27.13 -1.04 34.12
N ASN A 380 26.93 -0.12 33.16
CA ASN A 380 27.82 1.01 32.87
C ASN A 380 27.02 2.29 32.57
N PRO A 381 26.22 2.82 33.53
CA PRO A 381 25.24 3.89 33.24
C PRO A 381 25.84 5.20 32.71
N GLU A 382 27.12 5.44 32.93
CA GLU A 382 27.88 6.56 32.35
C GLU A 382 28.01 6.49 30.82
N ARG A 383 27.74 5.32 30.22
CA ARG A 383 27.71 5.07 28.78
C ARG A 383 26.33 5.24 28.15
N ASN A 384 25.32 5.66 28.88
CA ASN A 384 24.00 5.86 28.30
C ASN A 384 24.07 6.83 27.11
N GLU A 385 23.50 6.42 25.98
CA GLU A 385 23.63 7.10 24.68
C GLU A 385 22.25 7.37 24.08
N GLU A 386 22.12 8.47 23.35
CA GLU A 386 20.92 8.84 22.59
C GLU A 386 21.34 9.08 21.13
N PHE A 387 20.60 8.47 20.21
CA PHE A 387 20.79 8.58 18.77
C PHE A 387 19.55 9.24 18.15
N SER A 388 19.81 10.19 17.25
CA SER A 388 18.80 10.62 16.28
C SER A 388 18.80 9.60 15.14
N ILE A 389 17.62 9.09 14.82
CA ILE A 389 17.39 8.11 13.77
C ILE A 389 16.16 8.55 12.96
N GLY A 390 15.77 7.83 11.91
CA GLY A 390 14.44 8.00 11.30
C GLY A 390 14.47 8.37 9.82
N CYS A 391 13.67 9.37 9.42
CA CYS A 391 13.58 9.75 8.00
C CYS A 391 14.93 10.27 7.50
N ALA A 392 15.25 10.02 6.22
CA ALA A 392 16.42 10.64 5.61
C ALA A 392 16.28 12.17 5.63
N GLN A 393 17.34 12.84 6.06
CA GLN A 393 17.47 14.29 5.95
C GLN A 393 18.52 14.59 4.87
N PRO A 394 18.39 15.70 4.14
CA PRO A 394 19.46 16.15 3.26
C PRO A 394 20.73 16.30 4.08
N ASP A 395 21.86 15.78 3.59
CA ASP A 395 23.14 15.84 4.30
C ASP A 395 23.41 17.25 4.85
N GLU A 396 23.29 17.45 6.16
CA GLU A 396 23.92 18.59 6.85
C GLU A 396 25.42 18.31 6.98
N SER A 397 26.12 18.15 5.85
CA SER A 397 27.58 17.97 5.74
C SER A 397 28.20 16.84 6.58
N ALA A 398 28.59 15.76 5.90
CA ALA A 398 29.59 14.79 6.38
C ALA A 398 30.90 15.43 6.85
#